data_AF-A0A091L5Q9-F1
#
_entry.id   AF-A0A091L5Q9-F1
#
_cell.length_a   1.000
_cell.length_b   1.000
_cell.length_c   1.000
_cell.angle_alpha   90.00
_cell.angle_beta   90.00
_cell.angle_gamma   90.00
#
_symmetry.space_group_name_H-M   'P 1'
#
loop_
_entity.id
_entity.type
_entity.pdbx_description
1 polymer ?
#
loop_
_entity_poly.entity_id
_entity_poly.type
_entity_poly.pdbx_seq_one_letter_code
_entity_poly.pdbx_strand_id
1 'polypeptide(L)'
;FTVTSSSAVSAHTVASVIVAVVEGRGLARGEVGMASIDLKNPEVILSQFADNTTYAKVITKLKILTPLEIIMSNTACDVGNTTKLFSLITEHFKNVTFTTVQRKYFNETKGLEYIEQLCASEFSTVFMEVQSKYYCLAAAAALLKYVEFIQNSVYAPKSLKVRFQGSEKTAMIDSSSAQNLELVINNRDSRNGHTLFGVLNYTKTPGGSRRLRSNILEPLVDAETINTRLDCVQELLQDEELFFGLQAVISKFLDTEQLLSVLVQIPKQDTVKTAESKITNLIYLKHTLELVEPLKAALRSCNTPLLKAYYNSLEDTRFGIILEKITTVINDDTRYTKGCLSMRTQKCYAVKPNINEFLDIARRTYTEIVDDIAGMITQLAEKYNLPMKTSFSSARGFFIQMNVDCSTLPNGQLPSEFTKITKMKNTYSFTSADLIKMNERCQESLREIYHMTYL
;
A
#
# COMPACT_ATOMS: atom_id res chain seq x y z
N PHE A 1 23.21 32.36 -1.82
CA PHE A 1 22.57 31.24 -2.52
C PHE A 1 22.25 30.15 -1.51
N THR A 2 21.09 30.24 -0.88
CA THR A 2 20.62 29.32 0.16
C THR A 2 19.48 28.51 -0.43
N VAL A 3 19.78 27.28 -0.81
CA VAL A 3 18.83 26.32 -1.36
C VAL A 3 17.91 25.86 -0.23
N THR A 4 16.62 26.15 -0.43
CA THR A 4 15.51 25.65 0.39
C THR A 4 15.54 24.14 0.49
N SER A 5 15.60 23.64 1.72
CA SER A 5 15.35 22.26 2.10
C SER A 5 13.94 21.85 1.68
N SER A 6 13.82 21.18 0.53
CA SER A 6 12.67 20.34 0.24
C SER A 6 12.76 19.14 1.18
N SER A 7 11.76 18.99 2.05
CA SER A 7 11.54 17.81 2.86
C SER A 7 11.39 16.62 1.92
N ALA A 8 12.51 15.94 1.65
CA ALA A 8 12.50 14.60 1.11
C ALA A 8 11.80 13.75 2.18
N VAL A 9 10.52 13.46 1.93
CA VAL A 9 9.83 12.39 2.64
C VAL A 9 10.62 11.15 2.26
N SER A 10 11.55 10.74 3.11
CA SER A 10 12.16 9.43 3.01
C SER A 10 11.00 8.46 2.96
N ALA A 11 10.89 7.74 1.84
CA ALA A 11 10.08 6.54 1.79
C ALA A 11 10.78 5.50 2.65
N HIS A 12 10.77 5.70 3.97
CA HIS A 12 10.87 4.58 4.89
C HIS A 12 9.72 3.68 4.49
N THR A 13 10.04 2.54 3.87
CA THR A 13 9.11 1.43 3.72
C THR A 13 8.63 1.12 5.13
N VAL A 14 7.48 1.68 5.52
CA VAL A 14 6.86 1.37 6.80
C VAL A 14 6.61 -0.12 6.76
N ALA A 15 7.35 -0.87 7.58
CA ALA A 15 7.22 -2.30 7.69
C ALA A 15 5.73 -2.65 7.85
N SER A 16 5.20 -3.49 6.97
CA SER A 16 3.79 -3.91 6.96
C SER A 16 3.63 -5.42 7.01
N VAL A 17 4.75 -6.14 7.12
CA VAL A 17 4.77 -7.60 7.09
C VAL A 17 4.67 -8.13 8.52
N ILE A 18 3.74 -9.04 8.76
CA ILE A 18 3.64 -9.80 10.00
C ILE A 18 4.13 -11.21 9.70
N VAL A 19 5.00 -11.73 10.57
CA VAL A 19 5.61 -13.05 10.38
C VAL A 19 5.32 -13.93 11.58
N ALA A 20 4.74 -15.10 11.36
CA ALA A 20 4.65 -16.16 12.36
C ALA A 20 5.79 -17.17 12.17
N VAL A 21 6.46 -17.52 13.27
CA VAL A 21 7.57 -18.47 13.28
C VAL A 21 7.29 -19.61 14.25
N VAL A 22 7.53 -20.83 13.81
CA VAL A 22 7.36 -22.07 14.58
C VAL A 22 8.60 -22.92 14.45
N GLU A 23 9.14 -23.36 15.58
CA GLU A 23 10.24 -24.32 15.63
C GLU A 23 9.72 -25.74 15.94
N GLY A 24 10.25 -26.73 15.22
CA GLY A 24 10.04 -28.14 15.52
C GLY A 24 10.67 -28.59 16.84
N ARG A 25 10.05 -29.58 17.49
CA ARG A 25 10.49 -30.15 18.77
C ARG A 25 10.79 -31.64 18.61
N GLY A 26 11.60 -32.19 19.52
CA GLY A 26 11.94 -33.62 19.52
C GLY A 26 12.74 -34.01 18.28
N LEU A 27 12.24 -35.01 17.53
CA LEU A 27 12.89 -35.54 16.32
C LEU A 27 12.93 -34.54 15.13
N ALA A 28 12.12 -33.49 15.18
CA ALA A 28 12.06 -32.43 14.17
C ALA A 28 12.76 -31.14 14.62
N ARG A 29 13.64 -31.21 15.62
CA ARG A 29 14.41 -30.07 16.11
C ARG A 29 15.35 -29.55 15.03
N GLY A 30 15.31 -28.24 14.77
CA GLY A 30 16.06 -27.59 13.68
C GLY A 30 15.24 -27.41 12.41
N GLU A 31 14.06 -28.01 12.31
CA GLU A 31 13.09 -27.64 11.27
C GLU A 31 12.28 -26.41 11.71
N VAL A 32 12.17 -25.43 10.83
CA VAL A 32 11.47 -24.18 11.09
C VAL A 32 10.38 -23.97 10.06
N GLY A 33 9.17 -23.72 10.54
CA GLY A 33 8.04 -23.25 9.76
C GLY A 33 7.88 -21.74 9.90
N MET A 34 7.71 -21.06 8.77
CA MET A 34 7.40 -19.64 8.72
C MET A 34 6.17 -19.42 7.87
N ALA A 35 5.34 -18.49 8.30
CA ALA A 35 4.31 -17.89 7.48
C ALA A 35 4.45 -16.38 7.59
N SER A 36 4.33 -15.68 6.48
CA SER A 36 4.34 -14.22 6.47
C SER A 36 3.20 -13.70 5.63
N ILE A 37 2.64 -12.57 6.06
CA ILE A 37 1.57 -11.87 5.37
C ILE A 37 1.92 -10.39 5.35
N ASP A 38 1.85 -9.78 4.18
CA ASP A 38 1.97 -8.34 4.06
C ASP A 38 0.59 -7.72 4.24
N LEU A 39 0.41 -6.83 5.22
CA LEU A 39 -0.89 -6.17 5.37
C LEU A 39 -1.23 -5.27 4.17
N LYS A 40 -0.20 -4.85 3.41
CA LYS A 40 -0.38 -4.07 2.20
C LYS A 40 -0.61 -4.94 0.97
N ASN A 41 -0.20 -6.21 0.94
CA ASN A 41 -0.34 -7.05 -0.25
C ASN A 41 -1.04 -8.34 0.16
N PRO A 42 -2.13 -8.79 -0.49
CA PRO A 42 -2.90 -9.97 -0.08
C PRO A 42 -2.17 -11.27 -0.43
N GLU A 43 -0.93 -11.37 0.01
CA GLU A 43 0.00 -12.44 -0.27
C GLU A 43 0.44 -13.09 1.03
N VAL A 44 0.25 -14.41 1.09
CA VAL A 44 0.73 -15.24 2.16
C VAL A 44 1.91 -16.05 1.63
N ILE A 45 3.10 -15.79 2.18
CA ILE A 45 4.30 -16.55 1.86
C ILE A 45 4.52 -17.58 2.95
N LEU A 46 4.49 -18.84 2.52
CA LEU A 46 4.65 -20.04 3.30
C LEU A 46 6.07 -20.57 3.11
N SER A 47 6.74 -20.99 4.17
CA SER A 47 8.08 -21.56 4.11
C SER A 47 8.28 -22.62 5.18
N GLN A 48 8.93 -23.73 4.80
CA GLN A 48 9.41 -24.74 5.73
C GLN A 48 10.79 -25.20 5.28
N PHE A 49 11.77 -25.13 6.17
CA PHE A 49 13.13 -25.56 5.88
C PHE A 49 13.85 -26.02 7.14
N ALA A 50 14.84 -26.90 6.96
CA ALA A 50 15.81 -27.20 8.00
C ALA A 50 16.87 -26.10 8.07
N ASP A 51 17.15 -25.65 9.29
CA ASP A 51 18.17 -24.66 9.59
C ASP A 51 19.28 -25.26 10.48
N ASN A 52 20.42 -24.59 10.51
CA ASN A 52 21.54 -24.97 11.36
C ASN A 52 21.35 -24.45 12.80
N THR A 53 22.26 -24.83 13.70
CA THR A 53 22.21 -24.42 15.12
C THR A 53 22.33 -22.90 15.33
N THR A 54 22.75 -22.16 14.31
CA THR A 54 22.85 -20.69 14.29
C THR A 54 21.61 -20.00 13.69
N TYR A 55 20.63 -20.76 13.19
CA TYR A 55 19.40 -20.26 12.55
C TYR A 55 19.62 -19.18 11.49
N ALA A 56 20.69 -19.31 10.71
CA ALA A 56 21.13 -18.28 9.78
C ALA A 56 20.10 -18.04 8.67
N LYS A 57 19.39 -19.09 8.22
CA LYS A 57 18.37 -18.97 7.17
C LYS A 57 17.14 -18.22 7.69
N VAL A 58 16.68 -18.51 8.90
CA VAL A 58 15.57 -17.77 9.53
C VAL A 58 15.90 -16.30 9.68
N ILE A 59 17.08 -15.97 10.22
CA ILE A 59 17.50 -14.58 10.42
C ILE A 59 17.59 -13.83 9.09
N THR A 60 18.16 -14.46 8.07
CA THR A 60 18.26 -13.89 6.72
C THR A 60 16.87 -13.63 6.14
N LYS A 61 15.96 -14.62 6.24
CA LYS A 61 14.59 -14.50 5.74
C LYS A 61 13.79 -13.43 6.46
N LEU A 62 13.93 -13.30 7.77
CA LEU A 62 13.32 -12.21 8.54
C LEU A 62 13.87 -10.83 8.15
N LYS A 63 15.17 -10.71 7.86
CA LYS A 63 15.75 -9.43 7.38
C LYS A 63 15.24 -9.04 5.99
N ILE A 64 15.01 -10.01 5.13
CA ILE A 64 14.41 -9.80 3.80
C ILE A 64 12.97 -9.32 3.93
N LEU A 65 12.18 -9.99 4.77
CA LEU A 65 10.78 -9.67 5.00
C LEU A 65 10.58 -8.33 5.73
N THR A 66 11.58 -7.86 6.47
CA THR A 66 11.51 -6.62 7.29
C THR A 66 10.21 -6.54 8.11
N PRO A 67 9.99 -7.49 9.04
CA PRO A 67 8.73 -7.60 9.77
C PRO A 67 8.46 -6.37 10.63
N LEU A 68 7.20 -5.95 10.66
CA LEU A 68 6.66 -5.02 11.64
C LEU A 68 6.51 -5.72 12.99
N GLU A 69 6.07 -6.97 12.94
CA GLU A 69 5.74 -7.77 14.09
C GLU A 69 6.06 -9.25 13.85
N ILE A 70 6.64 -9.90 14.86
CA ILE A 70 6.96 -11.33 14.84
C ILE A 70 6.10 -12.04 15.88
N ILE A 71 5.38 -13.04 15.41
CA ILE A 71 4.48 -13.88 16.21
C ILE A 71 5.15 -15.22 16.47
N MET A 72 5.19 -15.62 17.74
CA MET A 72 5.66 -16.93 18.17
C MET A 72 4.70 -17.54 19.18
N SER A 73 4.79 -18.86 19.38
CA SER A 73 3.96 -19.48 20.43
C SER A 73 4.45 -19.06 21.81
N ASN A 74 3.53 -18.90 22.76
CA ASN A 74 3.84 -18.62 24.16
C ASN A 74 4.85 -19.62 24.75
N THR A 75 4.76 -20.89 24.37
CA THR A 75 5.69 -21.96 24.78
C THR A 75 7.13 -21.77 24.30
N ALA A 76 7.41 -20.84 23.39
CA ALA A 76 8.77 -20.50 22.96
C ALA A 76 9.41 -19.39 23.84
N CYS A 77 8.58 -18.69 24.62
CA CYS A 77 8.90 -17.53 25.45
C CYS A 77 8.69 -17.80 26.96
N ASP A 78 8.46 -19.05 27.36
CA ASP A 78 8.21 -19.40 28.77
C ASP A 78 9.45 -19.10 29.64
N VAL A 79 9.20 -18.43 30.78
CA VAL A 79 10.22 -18.00 31.74
C VAL A 79 10.90 -19.25 32.31
N GLY A 80 12.11 -19.55 31.83
CA GLY A 80 12.92 -20.71 32.23
C GLY A 80 13.24 -21.72 31.12
N ASN A 81 12.56 -21.65 29.96
CA ASN A 81 12.81 -22.53 28.80
C ASN A 81 12.67 -21.76 27.47
N THR A 82 13.30 -20.59 27.39
CA THR A 82 13.33 -19.80 26.16
C THR A 82 14.07 -20.57 25.07
N THR A 83 13.44 -20.68 23.90
CA THR A 83 14.08 -21.34 22.75
C THR A 83 15.29 -20.52 22.30
N LYS A 84 16.35 -21.22 21.85
CA LYS A 84 17.55 -20.58 21.26
C LYS A 84 17.19 -19.68 20.07
N LEU A 85 16.18 -20.08 19.30
CA LEU A 85 15.62 -19.30 18.21
C LEU A 85 15.04 -17.96 18.73
N PHE A 86 14.23 -17.99 19.78
CA PHE A 86 13.63 -16.77 20.36
C PHE A 86 14.69 -15.78 20.84
N SER A 87 15.74 -16.25 21.54
CA SER A 87 16.82 -15.37 22.01
C SER A 87 17.58 -14.72 20.84
N LEU A 88 17.92 -15.50 19.80
CA LEU A 88 18.65 -15.01 18.63
C LEU A 88 17.83 -13.98 17.82
N ILE A 89 16.54 -14.25 17.61
CA ILE A 89 15.67 -13.31 16.90
C ILE A 89 15.51 -12.02 17.72
N THR A 90 15.31 -12.12 19.03
CA THR A 90 15.19 -10.94 19.90
C THR A 90 16.46 -10.09 19.91
N GLU A 91 17.63 -10.72 19.87
CA GLU A 91 18.92 -10.03 19.81
C GLU A 91 19.14 -9.29 18.47
N HIS A 92 18.81 -9.94 17.35
CA HIS A 92 19.00 -9.37 16.01
C HIS A 92 17.94 -8.33 15.63
N PHE A 93 16.75 -8.35 16.25
CA PHE A 93 15.60 -7.51 15.88
C PHE A 93 15.05 -6.68 17.04
N LYS A 94 15.90 -5.88 17.69
CA LYS A 94 15.54 -5.05 18.86
C LYS A 94 14.43 -4.00 18.60
N ASN A 95 14.19 -3.66 17.34
CA ASN A 95 13.21 -2.62 16.94
C ASN A 95 11.88 -3.22 16.44
N VAL A 96 11.68 -4.54 16.52
CA VAL A 96 10.48 -5.23 16.03
C VAL A 96 9.60 -5.64 17.21
N THR A 97 8.28 -5.51 17.07
CA THR A 97 7.34 -5.93 18.10
C THR A 97 7.26 -7.47 18.14
N PHE A 98 7.39 -8.04 19.34
CA PHE A 98 7.23 -9.48 19.56
C PHE A 98 5.92 -9.77 20.27
N THR A 99 5.08 -10.59 19.65
CA THR A 99 3.79 -10.99 20.20
C THR A 99 3.72 -12.50 20.37
N THR A 100 3.25 -12.93 21.53
CA THR A 100 3.07 -14.35 21.82
C THR A 100 1.62 -14.75 21.63
N VAL A 101 1.40 -15.85 20.92
CA VAL A 101 0.07 -16.43 20.67
C VAL A 101 -0.02 -17.81 21.33
N GLN A 102 -1.19 -18.17 21.84
CA GLN A 102 -1.39 -19.47 22.48
C GLN A 102 -1.12 -20.62 21.50
N ARG A 103 -0.40 -21.66 21.96
CA ARG A 103 -0.05 -22.84 21.13
C ARG A 103 -1.24 -23.48 20.43
N LYS A 104 -2.45 -23.42 21.00
CA LYS A 104 -3.69 -23.97 20.41
C LYS A 104 -4.04 -23.42 19.02
N TYR A 105 -3.54 -22.23 18.68
CA TYR A 105 -3.77 -21.61 17.37
C TYR A 105 -2.76 -22.06 16.31
N PHE A 106 -1.68 -22.75 16.70
CA PHE A 106 -0.70 -23.35 15.79
C PHE A 106 -1.09 -24.80 15.48
N ASN A 107 -1.98 -24.99 14.51
CA ASN A 107 -2.56 -26.29 14.16
C ASN A 107 -2.54 -26.48 12.63
N GLU A 108 -2.05 -27.62 12.15
CA GLU A 108 -1.92 -27.84 10.70
C GLU A 108 -3.26 -28.03 9.99
N THR A 109 -4.23 -28.71 10.63
CA THR A 109 -5.55 -28.96 10.05
C THR A 109 -6.27 -27.64 9.76
N LYS A 110 -6.31 -26.74 10.74
CA LYS A 110 -6.89 -25.40 10.57
C LYS A 110 -6.09 -24.56 9.57
N GLY A 111 -4.77 -24.71 9.54
CA GLY A 111 -3.92 -24.03 8.57
C GLY A 111 -4.26 -24.44 7.14
N LEU A 112 -4.46 -25.74 6.92
CA LEU A 112 -4.85 -26.30 5.63
C LEU A 112 -6.26 -25.84 5.22
N GLU A 113 -7.23 -25.90 6.13
CA GLU A 113 -8.61 -25.40 5.92
C GLU A 113 -8.62 -23.92 5.52
N TYR A 114 -7.85 -23.07 6.21
CA TYR A 114 -7.77 -21.64 5.87
C TYR A 114 -7.11 -21.39 4.52
N ILE A 115 -6.08 -22.15 4.18
CA ILE A 115 -5.44 -22.04 2.85
C ILE A 115 -6.43 -22.48 1.78
N GLU A 116 -7.16 -23.58 1.97
CA GLU A 116 -8.15 -24.07 1.01
C GLU A 116 -9.31 -23.06 0.81
N GLN A 117 -9.78 -22.44 1.90
CA GLN A 117 -10.86 -21.47 1.84
C GLN A 117 -10.43 -20.13 1.22
N LEU A 118 -9.23 -19.65 1.52
CA LEU A 118 -8.79 -18.30 1.19
C LEU A 118 -7.92 -18.22 -0.08
N CYS A 119 -7.27 -19.31 -0.49
CA CYS A 119 -6.37 -19.30 -1.65
C CYS A 119 -7.14 -19.13 -2.96
N ALA A 120 -6.70 -18.19 -3.79
CA ALA A 120 -7.23 -18.03 -5.14
C ALA A 120 -6.96 -19.28 -5.99
N SER A 121 -7.92 -19.65 -6.85
CA SER A 121 -7.89 -20.89 -7.64
C SER A 121 -6.65 -21.03 -8.54
N GLU A 122 -6.07 -19.91 -8.96
CA GLU A 122 -4.86 -19.84 -9.79
C GLU A 122 -3.59 -20.29 -9.04
N PHE A 123 -3.61 -20.26 -7.70
CA PHE A 123 -2.49 -20.68 -6.83
C PHE A 123 -2.80 -21.98 -6.07
N SER A 124 -3.82 -22.73 -6.51
CA SER A 124 -4.24 -23.98 -5.87
C SER A 124 -3.18 -25.08 -5.90
N THR A 125 -2.21 -25.02 -6.81
CA THR A 125 -1.08 -25.97 -6.90
C THR A 125 -0.24 -26.01 -5.62
N VAL A 126 -0.18 -24.91 -4.88
CA VAL A 126 0.52 -24.81 -3.60
C VAL A 126 -0.02 -25.81 -2.58
N PHE A 127 -1.31 -26.19 -2.67
CA PHE A 127 -1.93 -27.16 -1.78
C PHE A 127 -1.18 -28.51 -1.79
N MET A 128 -0.81 -29.00 -2.97
CA MET A 128 -0.07 -30.27 -3.11
C MET A 128 1.32 -30.21 -2.46
N GLU A 129 1.96 -29.04 -2.46
CA GLU A 129 3.28 -28.83 -1.88
C GLU A 129 3.25 -28.71 -0.35
N VAL A 130 2.23 -28.04 0.19
CA VAL A 130 2.15 -27.73 1.63
C VAL A 130 1.44 -28.80 2.46
N GLN A 131 0.67 -29.70 1.85
CA GLN A 131 -0.12 -30.72 2.57
C GLN A 131 0.73 -31.60 3.50
N SER A 132 2.00 -31.84 3.15
CA SER A 132 2.95 -32.62 3.96
C SER A 132 3.80 -31.77 4.94
N LYS A 133 3.59 -30.45 4.98
CA LYS A 133 4.45 -29.46 5.66
C LYS A 133 3.79 -28.90 6.92
N TYR A 134 3.82 -29.70 7.99
CA TYR A 134 3.20 -29.41 9.29
C TYR A 134 3.52 -28.03 9.85
N TYR A 135 4.80 -27.66 9.97
CA TYR A 135 5.22 -26.45 10.70
C TYR A 135 4.83 -25.16 9.98
N CYS A 136 4.86 -25.18 8.66
CA CYS A 136 4.41 -24.06 7.86
C CYS A 136 2.89 -23.86 7.95
N LEU A 137 2.10 -24.94 7.86
CA LEU A 137 0.65 -24.89 8.03
C LEU A 137 0.26 -24.40 9.44
N ALA A 138 0.95 -24.88 10.48
CA ALA A 138 0.73 -24.43 11.85
C ALA A 138 1.05 -22.94 12.02
N ALA A 139 2.13 -22.44 11.40
CA ALA A 139 2.46 -21.01 11.41
C ALA A 139 1.39 -20.18 10.69
N ALA A 140 0.89 -20.66 9.54
CA ALA A 140 -0.15 -19.99 8.76
C ALA A 140 -1.47 -19.87 9.54
N ALA A 141 -1.88 -20.93 10.25
CA ALA A 141 -3.08 -20.94 11.07
C ALA A 141 -3.07 -19.85 12.15
N ALA A 142 -1.94 -19.73 12.87
CA ALA A 142 -1.78 -18.72 13.91
C ALA A 142 -1.72 -17.31 13.33
N LEU A 143 -1.00 -17.14 12.21
CA LEU A 143 -0.86 -15.85 11.53
C LEU A 143 -2.20 -15.31 11.06
N LEU A 144 -2.96 -16.11 10.29
CA LEU A 144 -4.24 -15.69 9.73
C LEU A 144 -5.25 -15.37 10.83
N LYS A 145 -5.28 -16.18 11.90
CA LYS A 145 -6.17 -15.93 13.03
C LYS A 145 -5.78 -14.66 13.79
N TYR A 146 -4.50 -14.38 13.92
CA TYR A 146 -4.01 -13.17 14.56
C TYR A 146 -4.36 -11.93 13.73
N VAL A 147 -4.14 -11.96 12.41
CA VAL A 147 -4.49 -10.85 11.51
C VAL A 147 -5.99 -10.56 11.56
N GLU A 148 -6.83 -11.61 11.57
CA GLU A 148 -8.29 -11.48 11.72
C GLU A 148 -8.70 -10.78 13.04
N PHE A 149 -7.93 -11.01 14.11
CA PHE A 149 -8.16 -10.39 15.42
C PHE A 149 -7.72 -8.92 15.43
N ILE A 150 -6.52 -8.59 14.93
CA ILE A 150 -5.99 -7.22 14.99
C ILE A 150 -6.66 -6.27 14.00
N GLN A 151 -7.01 -6.72 12.79
CA GLN A 151 -7.60 -5.86 11.76
C GLN A 151 -9.12 -5.77 11.88
N ASN A 152 -9.74 -6.64 12.68
CA ASN A 152 -11.19 -6.80 12.76
C ASN A 152 -11.83 -6.95 11.37
N SER A 153 -11.15 -7.66 10.47
CA SER A 153 -11.55 -7.94 9.10
C SER A 153 -11.26 -9.40 8.75
N VAL A 154 -12.02 -9.96 7.83
CA VAL A 154 -11.79 -11.31 7.28
C VAL A 154 -11.40 -11.16 5.83
N TYR A 155 -10.49 -11.99 5.35
CA TYR A 155 -10.17 -12.04 3.93
C TYR A 155 -11.30 -12.73 3.16
N ALA A 156 -11.65 -12.21 1.98
CA ALA A 156 -12.66 -12.82 1.12
C ALA A 156 -12.24 -14.26 0.75
N PRO A 157 -13.19 -15.20 0.60
CA PRO A 157 -12.86 -16.54 0.09
C PRO A 157 -12.17 -16.46 -1.28
N LYS A 158 -11.20 -17.35 -1.51
CA LYS A 158 -10.47 -17.48 -2.79
C LYS A 158 -9.82 -16.20 -3.32
N SER A 159 -9.31 -15.36 -2.42
CA SER A 159 -8.82 -14.01 -2.76
C SER A 159 -7.35 -13.77 -2.39
N LEU A 160 -6.76 -14.63 -1.55
CA LEU A 160 -5.36 -14.54 -1.15
C LEU A 160 -4.46 -15.26 -2.15
N LYS A 161 -3.34 -14.63 -2.47
CA LYS A 161 -2.24 -15.25 -3.18
C LYS A 161 -1.39 -16.02 -2.19
N VAL A 162 -1.55 -17.34 -2.14
CA VAL A 162 -0.71 -18.19 -1.29
C VAL A 162 0.45 -18.71 -2.12
N ARG A 163 1.67 -18.56 -1.62
CA ARG A 163 2.88 -19.09 -2.27
C ARG A 163 3.71 -19.87 -1.27
N PHE A 164 4.13 -21.07 -1.66
CA PHE A 164 5.19 -21.77 -0.95
C PHE A 164 6.54 -21.35 -1.53
N GLN A 165 7.44 -20.89 -0.67
CA GLN A 165 8.81 -20.56 -1.03
C GLN A 165 9.74 -21.44 -0.20
N GLY A 166 10.26 -22.48 -0.84
CA GLY A 166 11.38 -23.25 -0.33
C GLY A 166 12.66 -22.42 -0.24
N SER A 167 13.73 -23.01 0.27
CA SER A 167 15.05 -22.38 0.36
C SER A 167 15.88 -22.55 -0.93
N GLU A 168 15.26 -22.86 -2.07
CA GLU A 168 15.97 -23.38 -3.23
C GLU A 168 15.83 -22.43 -4.44
N LYS A 169 16.96 -22.21 -5.15
CA LYS A 169 17.16 -21.40 -6.38
C LYS A 169 17.55 -19.92 -6.25
N THR A 170 17.83 -19.42 -5.05
CA THR A 170 18.44 -18.10 -4.85
C THR A 170 19.78 -18.20 -4.13
N ALA A 171 20.68 -17.25 -4.41
CA ALA A 171 21.98 -17.18 -3.77
C ALA A 171 21.78 -16.69 -2.33
N MET A 172 22.28 -17.45 -1.36
CA MET A 172 22.22 -17.06 0.04
C MET A 172 23.26 -15.97 0.31
N ILE A 173 22.80 -14.76 0.64
CA ILE A 173 23.64 -13.68 1.16
C ILE A 173 23.39 -13.61 2.66
N ASP A 174 24.42 -13.90 3.46
CA ASP A 174 24.30 -13.73 4.90
C ASP A 174 24.17 -12.25 5.27
N SER A 175 23.63 -11.98 6.47
CA SER A 175 23.34 -10.61 6.86
C SER A 175 24.58 -9.72 7.00
N SER A 176 25.72 -10.27 7.43
CA SER A 176 26.95 -9.47 7.56
C SER A 176 27.43 -9.05 6.18
N SER A 177 27.40 -9.96 5.20
CA SER A 177 27.71 -9.65 3.81
C SER A 177 26.74 -8.62 3.22
N ALA A 178 25.43 -8.76 3.44
CA ALA A 178 24.44 -7.79 2.95
C ALA A 178 24.64 -6.37 3.52
N GLN A 179 25.08 -6.26 4.78
CA GLN A 179 25.42 -4.99 5.41
C GLN A 179 26.76 -4.46 4.90
N ASN A 180 27.81 -5.28 4.86
CA ASN A 180 29.14 -4.87 4.40
C ASN A 180 29.15 -4.41 2.93
N LEU A 181 28.30 -5.01 2.10
CA LEU A 181 28.09 -4.61 0.70
C LEU A 181 27.13 -3.42 0.54
N GLU A 182 26.58 -2.89 1.64
CA GLU A 182 25.62 -1.78 1.67
C GLU A 182 24.49 -1.97 0.64
N LEU A 183 23.94 -3.19 0.55
CA LEU A 183 22.97 -3.54 -0.50
C LEU A 183 21.71 -2.67 -0.42
N VAL A 184 21.29 -2.35 0.81
CA VAL A 184 20.02 -1.67 1.09
C VAL A 184 20.15 -0.60 2.18
N ILE A 185 21.04 -0.82 3.16
CA ILE A 185 21.29 0.11 4.27
C ILE A 185 22.77 0.50 4.20
N ASN A 186 23.04 1.80 4.29
CA ASN A 186 24.40 2.32 4.38
C ASN A 186 24.90 2.23 5.83
N ASN A 187 26.15 1.79 6.04
CA ASN A 187 26.70 1.55 7.37
C ASN A 187 27.20 2.84 8.06
N ARG A 188 27.54 3.88 7.28
CA ARG A 188 28.04 5.16 7.81
C ARG A 188 26.93 6.13 8.15
N ASP A 189 25.90 6.20 7.31
CA ASP A 189 24.70 7.01 7.54
C ASP A 189 23.46 6.30 7.02
N SER A 190 22.66 5.76 7.94
CA SER A 190 21.43 5.04 7.63
C SER A 190 20.35 5.89 6.97
N ARG A 191 20.50 7.22 6.95
CA ARG A 191 19.59 8.15 6.27
C ARG A 191 20.03 8.45 4.84
N ASN A 192 21.26 8.10 4.49
CA ASN A 192 21.83 8.42 3.20
C ASN A 192 21.46 7.33 2.17
N GLY A 193 21.02 7.75 0.99
CA GLY A 193 20.54 6.85 -0.06
C GLY A 193 21.65 6.18 -0.88
N HIS A 194 22.92 6.36 -0.52
CA HIS A 194 24.05 5.76 -1.23
C HIS A 194 24.22 4.29 -0.86
N THR A 195 23.37 3.45 -1.45
CA THR A 195 23.36 1.98 -1.36
C THR A 195 23.19 1.40 -2.76
N LEU A 196 23.47 0.11 -2.95
CA LEU A 196 23.24 -0.52 -4.27
C LEU A 196 21.77 -0.36 -4.72
N PHE A 197 20.84 -0.54 -3.79
CA PHE A 197 19.43 -0.27 -4.01
C PHE A 197 19.17 1.18 -4.43
N GLY A 198 19.75 2.16 -3.73
CA GLY A 198 19.57 3.58 -4.07
C GLY A 198 20.13 3.98 -5.43
N VAL A 199 21.24 3.37 -5.86
CA VAL A 199 21.83 3.61 -7.18
C VAL A 199 21.00 3.00 -8.31
N LEU A 200 20.37 1.84 -8.09
CA LEU A 200 19.61 1.13 -9.12
C LEU A 200 18.12 1.50 -9.17
N ASN A 201 17.57 2.08 -8.09
CA ASN A 201 16.13 2.26 -7.97
C ASN A 201 15.60 3.50 -8.72
N TYR A 202 15.39 3.31 -10.03
CA TYR A 202 14.65 4.24 -10.90
C TYR A 202 13.23 3.73 -11.25
N THR A 203 12.71 2.81 -10.45
CA THR A 203 11.39 2.21 -10.67
C THR A 203 10.28 3.26 -10.54
N LYS A 204 9.23 3.13 -11.37
CA LYS A 204 8.12 4.11 -11.39
C LYS A 204 6.95 3.72 -10.49
N THR A 205 6.91 2.49 -9.99
CA THR A 205 5.83 1.98 -9.13
C THR A 205 6.39 1.47 -7.80
N PRO A 206 5.62 1.59 -6.69
CA PRO A 206 6.01 1.02 -5.40
C PRO A 206 6.26 -0.50 -5.46
N GLY A 207 5.43 -1.25 -6.21
CA GLY A 207 5.62 -2.68 -6.44
C GLY A 207 6.94 -3.00 -7.15
N GLY A 208 7.32 -2.20 -8.15
CA GLY A 208 8.62 -2.32 -8.82
C GLY A 208 9.81 -2.11 -7.86
N SER A 209 9.72 -1.08 -7.01
CA SER A 209 10.73 -0.79 -5.97
C SER A 209 10.89 -1.95 -4.98
N ARG A 210 9.77 -2.52 -4.51
CA ARG A 210 9.76 -3.72 -3.65
C ARG A 210 10.38 -4.92 -4.34
N ARG A 211 10.02 -5.16 -5.61
CA ARG A 211 10.56 -6.27 -6.42
C ARG A 211 12.06 -6.14 -6.66
N LEU A 212 12.56 -4.93 -6.94
CA LEU A 212 13.98 -4.65 -7.11
C LEU A 212 14.76 -4.94 -5.83
N ARG A 213 14.25 -4.46 -4.68
CA ARG A 213 14.85 -4.74 -3.36
C ARG A 213 14.96 -6.24 -3.10
N SER A 214 13.90 -7.00 -3.38
CA SER A 214 13.90 -8.47 -3.23
C SER A 214 14.93 -9.12 -4.16
N ASN A 215 15.00 -8.74 -5.44
CA ASN A 215 15.99 -9.30 -6.37
C ASN A 215 17.46 -9.02 -5.95
N ILE A 216 17.74 -7.89 -5.30
CA ILE A 216 19.08 -7.56 -4.80
C ILE A 216 19.46 -8.45 -3.61
N LEU A 217 18.52 -8.70 -2.70
CA LEU A 217 18.75 -9.52 -1.51
C LEU A 217 18.72 -11.02 -1.79
N GLU A 218 17.99 -11.43 -2.83
CA GLU A 218 17.86 -12.82 -3.27
C GLU A 218 18.19 -12.94 -4.76
N PRO A 219 19.48 -12.84 -5.16
CA PRO A 219 19.87 -13.04 -6.54
C PRO A 219 19.50 -14.44 -7.02
N LEU A 220 19.09 -14.54 -8.28
CA LEU A 220 18.77 -15.82 -8.91
C LEU A 220 20.05 -16.63 -9.14
N VAL A 221 19.95 -17.96 -9.03
CA VAL A 221 21.02 -18.90 -9.40
C VAL A 221 20.72 -19.60 -10.73
N ASP A 222 19.46 -19.58 -11.16
CA ASP A 222 19.02 -20.21 -12.39
C ASP A 222 19.42 -19.41 -13.64
N ALA A 223 20.34 -19.96 -14.43
CA ALA A 223 20.90 -19.29 -15.60
C ALA A 223 19.86 -19.01 -16.69
N GLU A 224 18.89 -19.90 -16.89
CA GLU A 224 17.83 -19.73 -17.89
C GLU A 224 16.93 -18.53 -17.57
N THR A 225 16.48 -18.43 -16.32
CA THR A 225 15.70 -17.27 -15.84
C THR A 225 16.51 -15.97 -15.92
N ILE A 226 17.82 -16.02 -15.61
CA ILE A 226 18.70 -14.84 -15.72
C ILE A 226 18.78 -14.36 -17.17
N ASN A 227 19.09 -15.26 -18.11
CA ASN A 227 19.21 -14.93 -19.53
C ASN A 227 17.90 -14.39 -20.09
N THR A 228 16.76 -15.00 -19.73
CA THR A 228 15.43 -14.52 -20.14
C THR A 228 15.17 -13.07 -19.69
N ARG A 229 15.63 -12.68 -18.49
CA ARG A 229 15.53 -11.28 -18.03
C ARG A 229 16.49 -10.35 -18.79
N LEU A 230 17.71 -10.81 -19.06
CA LEU A 230 18.71 -10.04 -19.80
C LEU A 230 18.27 -9.78 -21.24
N ASP A 231 17.63 -10.75 -21.90
CA ASP A 231 17.07 -10.58 -23.25
C ASP A 231 16.03 -9.45 -23.28
N CYS A 232 15.14 -9.36 -22.29
CA CYS A 232 14.19 -8.25 -22.18
C CYS A 232 14.88 -6.90 -21.96
N VAL A 233 15.95 -6.85 -21.16
CA VAL A 233 16.72 -5.62 -20.97
C VAL A 233 17.38 -5.20 -22.28
N GLN A 234 17.96 -6.16 -23.01
CA GLN A 234 18.59 -5.91 -24.30
C GLN A 234 17.59 -5.36 -25.32
N GLU A 235 16.38 -5.92 -25.39
CA GLU A 235 15.30 -5.41 -26.25
C GLU A 235 14.92 -3.97 -25.90
N LEU A 236 14.73 -3.66 -24.62
CA LEU A 236 14.40 -2.30 -24.15
C LEU A 236 15.52 -1.29 -24.37
N LEU A 237 16.79 -1.73 -24.45
CA LEU A 237 17.92 -0.87 -24.78
C LEU A 237 18.04 -0.59 -26.29
N GLN A 238 17.51 -1.48 -27.13
CA GLN A 238 17.57 -1.35 -28.59
C GLN A 238 16.40 -0.52 -29.14
N ASP A 239 15.27 -0.48 -28.44
CA ASP A 239 14.08 0.27 -28.83
C ASP A 239 13.72 1.33 -27.77
N GLU A 240 14.19 2.57 -27.99
CA GLU A 240 13.92 3.70 -27.10
C GLU A 240 12.44 4.08 -27.08
N GLU A 241 11.73 3.95 -28.20
CA GLU A 241 10.30 4.28 -28.28
C GLU A 241 9.48 3.32 -27.41
N LEU A 242 9.79 2.02 -27.47
CA LEU A 242 9.21 1.01 -26.59
C LEU A 242 9.52 1.32 -25.11
N PHE A 243 10.77 1.64 -24.79
CA PHE A 243 11.17 1.95 -23.41
C PHE A 243 10.42 3.16 -22.83
N PHE A 244 10.43 4.30 -23.54
CA PHE A 244 9.75 5.51 -23.08
C PHE A 244 8.23 5.38 -23.12
N GLY A 245 7.68 4.66 -24.10
CA GLY A 245 6.25 4.34 -24.19
C GLY A 245 5.77 3.54 -22.98
N LEU A 246 6.47 2.45 -22.64
CA LEU A 246 6.19 1.65 -21.45
C LEU A 246 6.36 2.47 -20.16
N GLN A 247 7.44 3.24 -20.05
CA GLN A 247 7.67 4.07 -18.87
C GLN A 247 6.56 5.10 -18.66
N ALA A 248 6.06 5.73 -19.73
CA ALA A 248 4.98 6.71 -19.68
C ALA A 248 3.67 6.10 -19.16
N VAL A 249 3.35 4.87 -19.56
CA VAL A 249 2.15 4.15 -19.10
C VAL A 249 2.33 3.65 -17.66
N ILE A 250 3.43 2.94 -17.37
CA ILE A 250 3.72 2.37 -16.04
C ILE A 250 3.77 3.45 -14.95
N SER A 251 4.26 4.65 -15.27
CA SER A 251 4.31 5.77 -14.32
C SER A 251 2.94 6.26 -13.83
N LYS A 252 1.85 5.90 -14.52
CA LYS A 252 0.47 6.25 -14.15
C LYS A 252 -0.19 5.21 -13.25
N PHE A 253 0.40 4.02 -13.12
CA PHE A 253 -0.11 2.99 -12.21
C PHE A 253 0.11 3.40 -10.76
N LEU A 254 -0.92 3.16 -9.95
CA LEU A 254 -0.87 3.31 -8.50
C LEU A 254 -0.29 2.03 -7.86
N ASP A 255 -0.26 1.96 -6.53
CA ASP A 255 0.13 0.73 -5.84
C ASP A 255 -0.98 -0.33 -5.98
N THR A 256 -0.87 -1.15 -7.03
CA THR A 256 -1.84 -2.20 -7.35
C THR A 256 -1.87 -3.30 -6.30
N GLU A 257 -0.74 -3.59 -5.66
CA GLU A 257 -0.68 -4.61 -4.60
C GLU A 257 -1.42 -4.12 -3.35
N GLN A 258 -1.26 -2.84 -2.99
CA GLN A 258 -2.06 -2.18 -1.95
C GLN A 258 -3.56 -2.21 -2.26
N LEU A 259 -3.93 -1.85 -3.49
CA LEU A 259 -5.32 -1.87 -3.92
C LEU A 259 -5.93 -3.26 -3.77
N LEU A 260 -5.24 -4.29 -4.25
CA LEU A 260 -5.70 -5.68 -4.13
C LEU A 260 -5.89 -6.08 -2.67
N SER A 261 -4.97 -5.71 -1.77
CA SER A 261 -5.08 -6.07 -0.35
C SER A 261 -6.35 -5.53 0.28
N VAL A 262 -6.67 -4.27 0.00
CA VAL A 262 -7.85 -3.63 0.59
C VAL A 262 -9.15 -4.16 -0.04
N LEU A 263 -9.15 -4.54 -1.32
CA LEU A 263 -10.32 -5.16 -1.96
C LEU A 263 -10.62 -6.57 -1.43
N VAL A 264 -9.57 -7.27 -0.98
CA VAL A 264 -9.62 -8.64 -0.45
C VAL A 264 -10.00 -8.64 1.04
N GLN A 265 -9.67 -7.58 1.79
CA GLN A 265 -10.06 -7.41 3.19
C GLN A 265 -11.52 -6.97 3.33
N ILE A 266 -12.35 -7.82 3.93
CA ILE A 266 -13.75 -7.52 4.26
C ILE A 266 -13.82 -7.07 5.73
N PRO A 267 -14.04 -5.78 6.02
CA PRO A 267 -14.15 -5.28 7.38
C PRO A 267 -15.42 -5.81 8.06
N LYS A 268 -15.33 -6.17 9.36
CA LYS A 268 -16.47 -6.68 10.13
C LYS A 268 -17.47 -5.59 10.57
N GLN A 269 -17.07 -4.32 10.49
CA GLN A 269 -17.91 -3.17 10.82
C GLN A 269 -17.85 -2.12 9.70
N ASP A 270 -19.02 -1.69 9.24
CA ASP A 270 -19.15 -0.62 8.27
C ASP A 270 -19.15 0.73 8.98
N THR A 271 -18.03 1.45 8.86
CA THR A 271 -17.89 2.83 9.33
C THR A 271 -17.84 3.80 8.15
N VAL A 272 -18.12 5.08 8.38
CA VAL A 272 -18.01 6.12 7.32
C VAL A 272 -16.61 6.16 6.70
N LYS A 273 -15.56 5.91 7.49
CA LYS A 273 -14.18 5.82 6.99
C LYS A 273 -13.98 4.62 6.07
N THR A 274 -14.62 3.50 6.40
CA THR A 274 -14.62 2.30 5.58
C THR A 274 -15.30 2.56 4.24
N ALA A 275 -16.47 3.21 4.24
CA ALA A 275 -17.19 3.60 3.04
C ALA A 275 -16.36 4.53 2.15
N GLU A 276 -15.76 5.58 2.72
CA GLU A 276 -14.88 6.48 1.98
C GLU A 276 -13.67 5.75 1.36
N SER A 277 -13.05 4.82 2.11
CA SER A 277 -11.95 3.99 1.61
C SER A 277 -12.40 3.13 0.42
N LYS A 278 -13.55 2.45 0.53
CA LYS A 278 -14.13 1.62 -0.54
C LYS A 278 -14.37 2.43 -1.83
N ILE A 279 -14.95 3.62 -1.74
CA ILE A 279 -15.14 4.52 -2.91
C ILE A 279 -13.79 4.89 -3.53
N THR A 280 -12.81 5.24 -2.69
CA THR A 280 -11.46 5.60 -3.15
C THR A 280 -10.82 4.43 -3.89
N ASN A 281 -10.93 3.22 -3.35
CA ASN A 281 -10.38 2.00 -3.97
C ASN A 281 -11.08 1.67 -5.28
N LEU A 282 -12.40 1.89 -5.39
CA LEU A 282 -13.14 1.72 -6.65
C LEU A 282 -12.64 2.69 -7.74
N ILE A 283 -12.41 3.96 -7.39
CA ILE A 283 -11.84 4.95 -8.33
C ILE A 283 -10.44 4.50 -8.77
N TYR A 284 -9.63 3.98 -7.85
CA TYR A 284 -8.28 3.47 -8.17
C TYR A 284 -8.32 2.22 -9.04
N LEU A 285 -9.29 1.33 -8.80
CA LEU A 285 -9.51 0.13 -9.62
C LEU A 285 -9.94 0.52 -11.04
N LYS A 286 -10.90 1.44 -11.18
CA LYS A 286 -11.30 2.00 -12.49
C LYS A 286 -10.09 2.54 -13.24
N HIS A 287 -9.32 3.43 -12.60
CA HIS A 287 -8.10 4.03 -13.18
C HIS A 287 -7.06 2.96 -13.59
N THR A 288 -6.88 1.92 -12.77
CA THR A 288 -5.93 0.83 -13.08
C THR A 288 -6.41 0.02 -14.30
N LEU A 289 -7.70 -0.28 -14.39
CA LEU A 289 -8.29 -1.03 -15.50
C LEU A 289 -8.26 -0.25 -16.81
N GLU A 290 -8.50 1.07 -16.78
CA GLU A 290 -8.38 1.96 -17.94
C GLU A 290 -6.94 2.01 -18.50
N LEU A 291 -5.93 1.77 -17.66
CA LEU A 291 -4.52 1.73 -18.06
C LEU A 291 -4.07 0.38 -18.64
N VAL A 292 -4.90 -0.67 -18.54
CA VAL A 292 -4.58 -2.00 -19.10
C VAL A 292 -4.46 -1.94 -20.62
N GLU A 293 -5.40 -1.27 -21.31
CA GLU A 293 -5.39 -1.20 -22.77
C GLU A 293 -4.20 -0.39 -23.33
N PRO A 294 -3.86 0.80 -22.79
CA PRO A 294 -2.61 1.49 -23.15
C PRO A 294 -1.35 0.65 -22.89
N LEU A 295 -1.32 -0.12 -21.80
CA LEU A 295 -0.17 -0.99 -21.49
C LEU A 295 -0.05 -2.14 -22.48
N LYS A 296 -1.18 -2.76 -22.84
CA LYS A 296 -1.26 -3.78 -23.88
C LYS A 296 -0.78 -3.25 -25.22
N ALA A 297 -1.22 -2.06 -25.62
CA ALA A 297 -0.79 -1.41 -26.86
C ALA A 297 0.73 -1.16 -26.87
N ALA A 298 1.29 -0.70 -25.76
CA ALA A 298 2.73 -0.48 -25.62
C ALA A 298 3.56 -1.78 -25.67
N LEU A 299 3.01 -2.92 -25.25
CA LEU A 299 3.68 -4.23 -25.30
C LEU A 299 3.51 -4.98 -26.63
N ARG A 300 2.73 -4.44 -27.58
CA ARG A 300 2.35 -5.15 -28.81
C ARG A 300 3.54 -5.46 -29.73
N SER A 301 4.55 -4.60 -29.76
CA SER A 301 5.76 -4.74 -30.60
C SER A 301 6.85 -5.61 -29.96
N CYS A 302 6.68 -6.08 -28.72
CA CYS A 302 7.69 -6.85 -28.02
C CYS A 302 7.87 -8.25 -28.63
N ASN A 303 9.13 -8.68 -28.72
CA ASN A 303 9.54 -9.94 -29.31
C ASN A 303 9.97 -10.97 -28.27
N THR A 304 10.50 -10.53 -27.13
CA THR A 304 11.00 -11.44 -26.08
C THR A 304 9.87 -12.27 -25.44
N PRO A 305 10.15 -13.54 -25.06
CA PRO A 305 9.14 -14.46 -24.57
C PRO A 305 8.48 -13.98 -23.27
N LEU A 306 9.23 -13.34 -22.37
CA LEU A 306 8.71 -12.84 -21.10
C LEU A 306 7.76 -11.64 -21.30
N LEU A 307 8.10 -10.68 -22.16
CA LEU A 307 7.23 -9.54 -22.45
C LEU A 307 5.96 -9.98 -23.21
N LYS A 308 6.08 -10.96 -24.11
CA LYS A 308 4.93 -11.60 -24.75
C LYS A 308 4.01 -12.32 -23.75
N ALA A 309 4.58 -12.99 -22.75
CA ALA A 309 3.78 -13.61 -21.69
C ALA A 309 2.98 -12.56 -20.88
N TYR A 310 3.57 -11.39 -20.63
CA TYR A 310 2.85 -10.27 -20.01
C TYR A 310 1.75 -9.71 -20.91
N TYR A 311 2.03 -9.52 -22.20
CA TYR A 311 1.01 -9.12 -23.18
C TYR A 311 -0.18 -10.09 -23.17
N ASN A 312 0.07 -11.40 -23.24
CA ASN A 312 -0.99 -12.42 -23.23
C ASN A 312 -1.79 -12.41 -21.92
N SER A 313 -1.14 -12.16 -20.78
CA SER A 313 -1.82 -12.05 -19.49
C SER A 313 -2.74 -10.83 -19.41
N LEU A 314 -2.44 -9.76 -20.15
CA LEU A 314 -3.26 -8.55 -20.24
C LEU A 314 -4.43 -8.70 -21.22
N GLU A 315 -4.47 -9.75 -22.06
CA GLU A 315 -5.61 -10.03 -22.96
C GLU A 315 -6.80 -10.67 -22.26
N ASP A 316 -6.74 -10.84 -20.95
CA ASP A 316 -7.81 -11.45 -20.17
C ASP A 316 -9.11 -10.62 -20.24
N THR A 317 -10.18 -11.24 -20.75
CA THR A 317 -11.50 -10.62 -20.91
C THR A 317 -12.12 -10.19 -19.58
N ARG A 318 -11.68 -10.76 -18.45
CA ARG A 318 -12.16 -10.39 -17.11
C ARG A 318 -11.92 -8.91 -16.81
N PHE A 319 -10.85 -8.29 -17.31
CA PHE A 319 -10.59 -6.87 -17.10
C PHE A 319 -11.68 -5.99 -17.70
N GLY A 320 -12.11 -6.29 -18.93
CA GLY A 320 -13.20 -5.58 -19.61
C GLY A 320 -14.55 -5.73 -18.90
N ILE A 321 -14.88 -6.95 -18.46
CA ILE A 321 -16.13 -7.24 -17.72
C ILE A 321 -16.18 -6.45 -16.40
N ILE A 322 -15.06 -6.39 -15.66
CA ILE A 322 -14.99 -5.62 -14.41
C ILE A 322 -15.13 -4.13 -14.69
N LEU A 323 -14.47 -3.61 -15.73
CA LEU A 323 -14.56 -2.20 -16.10
C LEU A 323 -16.00 -1.82 -16.50
N GLU A 324 -16.68 -2.64 -17.30
CA GLU A 324 -18.08 -2.40 -17.70
C GLU A 324 -19.03 -2.35 -16.49
N LYS A 325 -18.87 -3.28 -15.54
CA LYS A 325 -19.64 -3.26 -14.28
C LYS A 325 -19.40 -1.98 -13.49
N ILE A 326 -18.15 -1.51 -13.43
CA ILE A 326 -17.81 -0.27 -12.74
C ILE A 326 -18.44 0.93 -13.45
N THR A 327 -18.30 1.04 -14.77
CA THR A 327 -18.82 2.14 -15.58
C THR A 327 -20.36 2.20 -15.60
N THR A 328 -21.05 1.09 -15.32
CA THR A 328 -22.51 1.10 -15.16
C THR A 328 -22.95 1.97 -13.98
N VAL A 329 -22.18 1.99 -12.89
CA VAL A 329 -22.54 2.67 -11.63
C VAL A 329 -21.75 3.97 -11.44
N ILE A 330 -20.47 3.98 -11.80
CA ILE A 330 -19.55 5.10 -11.61
C ILE A 330 -19.57 6.00 -12.84
N ASN A 331 -19.53 7.32 -12.62
CA ASN A 331 -19.49 8.32 -13.67
C ASN A 331 -18.21 8.19 -14.51
N ASP A 332 -18.33 8.41 -15.82
CA ASP A 332 -17.25 8.22 -16.79
C ASP A 332 -16.14 9.24 -16.55
N ASP A 333 -16.50 10.46 -16.11
CA ASP A 333 -15.58 11.53 -15.75
C ASP A 333 -14.83 11.30 -14.43
N THR A 334 -15.22 10.27 -13.65
CA THR A 334 -14.57 9.99 -12.39
C THR A 334 -13.15 9.47 -12.62
N ARG A 335 -12.14 10.28 -12.28
CA ARG A 335 -10.72 9.98 -12.52
C ARG A 335 -9.88 10.25 -11.29
N TYR A 336 -8.81 9.47 -11.14
CA TYR A 336 -7.78 9.77 -10.16
C TYR A 336 -7.11 11.11 -10.47
N THR A 337 -7.20 12.06 -9.55
CA THR A 337 -6.59 13.39 -9.69
C THR A 337 -5.68 13.66 -8.50
N LYS A 338 -4.47 14.18 -8.74
CA LYS A 338 -3.59 14.59 -7.64
C LYS A 338 -4.16 15.85 -6.96
N GLY A 339 -4.51 15.74 -5.68
CA GLY A 339 -5.02 16.86 -4.87
C GLY A 339 -6.11 16.44 -3.90
N CYS A 340 -6.09 16.99 -2.68
CA CYS A 340 -7.04 16.58 -1.64
C CYS A 340 -8.47 17.03 -1.95
N LEU A 341 -8.65 18.25 -2.45
CA LEU A 341 -9.96 18.78 -2.85
C LEU A 341 -10.50 18.08 -4.11
N SER A 342 -9.67 17.93 -5.14
CA SER A 342 -10.06 17.25 -6.38
C SER A 342 -10.46 15.80 -6.12
N MET A 343 -9.68 15.04 -5.34
CA MET A 343 -10.09 13.69 -4.93
C MET A 343 -11.38 13.69 -4.13
N ARG A 344 -11.61 14.68 -3.26
CA ARG A 344 -12.87 14.78 -2.49
C ARG A 344 -14.05 14.97 -3.44
N THR A 345 -13.97 15.91 -4.37
CA THR A 345 -15.00 16.12 -5.41
C THR A 345 -15.23 14.84 -6.21
N GLN A 346 -14.17 14.16 -6.64
CA GLN A 346 -14.27 12.91 -7.39
C GLN A 346 -14.97 11.79 -6.59
N LYS A 347 -14.76 11.71 -5.26
CA LYS A 347 -15.49 10.78 -4.39
C LYS A 347 -16.96 11.15 -4.26
N CYS A 348 -17.29 12.43 -4.09
CA CYS A 348 -18.67 12.91 -3.94
C CYS A 348 -19.54 12.56 -5.15
N TYR A 349 -19.00 12.80 -6.34
CA TYR A 349 -19.70 12.60 -7.61
C TYR A 349 -19.29 11.31 -8.32
N ALA A 350 -18.75 10.34 -7.57
CA ALA A 350 -18.30 9.07 -8.14
C ALA A 350 -19.45 8.29 -8.79
N VAL A 351 -20.59 8.16 -8.11
CA VAL A 351 -21.77 7.44 -8.62
C VAL A 351 -22.56 8.29 -9.62
N LYS A 352 -23.04 7.71 -10.71
CA LYS A 352 -23.86 8.39 -11.72
C LYS A 352 -25.13 9.00 -11.10
N PRO A 353 -25.61 10.14 -11.63
CA PRO A 353 -26.88 10.72 -11.19
C PRO A 353 -28.04 9.78 -11.54
N ASN A 354 -29.16 9.89 -10.81
CA ASN A 354 -30.38 9.08 -10.96
C ASN A 354 -30.28 7.60 -10.54
N ILE A 355 -29.17 7.19 -9.91
CA ILE A 355 -29.09 5.87 -9.26
C ILE A 355 -29.79 5.89 -7.89
N ASN A 356 -29.64 6.99 -7.16
CA ASN A 356 -30.27 7.17 -5.85
C ASN A 356 -30.67 8.64 -5.66
N GLU A 357 -31.98 8.91 -5.57
CA GLU A 357 -32.52 10.27 -5.44
C GLU A 357 -32.05 10.97 -4.16
N PHE A 358 -31.91 10.23 -3.05
CA PHE A 358 -31.41 10.79 -1.78
C PHE A 358 -29.95 11.20 -1.89
N LEU A 359 -29.13 10.42 -2.60
CA LEU A 359 -27.74 10.77 -2.86
C LEU A 359 -27.63 12.06 -3.69
N ASP A 360 -28.49 12.24 -4.68
CA ASP A 360 -28.50 13.43 -5.53
C ASP A 360 -28.97 14.67 -4.77
N ILE A 361 -29.94 14.53 -3.85
CA ILE A 361 -30.33 15.60 -2.92
C ILE A 361 -29.16 15.99 -2.02
N ALA A 362 -28.48 15.02 -1.39
CA ALA A 362 -27.34 15.28 -0.52
C ALA A 362 -26.19 15.98 -1.26
N ARG A 363 -25.93 15.59 -2.52
CA ARG A 363 -24.95 16.25 -3.40
C ARG A 363 -25.32 17.67 -3.76
N ARG A 364 -26.60 17.96 -3.99
CA ARG A 364 -27.07 19.33 -4.24
C ARG A 364 -26.83 20.22 -3.02
N THR A 365 -27.21 19.75 -1.84
CA THR A 365 -26.94 20.44 -0.56
C THR A 365 -25.44 20.69 -0.37
N TYR A 366 -24.58 19.72 -0.69
CA TYR A 366 -23.13 19.90 -0.63
C TYR A 366 -22.63 20.99 -1.60
N THR A 367 -23.13 20.99 -2.83
CA THR A 367 -22.76 21.98 -3.86
C THR A 367 -23.15 23.39 -3.42
N GLU A 368 -24.37 23.56 -2.92
CA GLU A 368 -24.87 24.82 -2.37
C GLU A 368 -24.00 25.32 -1.21
N ILE A 369 -23.61 24.45 -0.27
CA ILE A 369 -22.71 24.84 0.83
C ILE A 369 -21.34 25.30 0.31
N VAL A 370 -20.79 24.64 -0.71
CA VAL A 370 -19.49 25.02 -1.29
C VAL A 370 -19.59 26.35 -2.04
N ASP A 371 -20.67 26.57 -2.77
CA ASP A 371 -20.95 27.82 -3.48
C ASP A 371 -21.18 28.98 -2.49
N ASP A 372 -21.90 28.74 -1.38
CA ASP A 372 -22.06 29.71 -0.31
C ASP A 372 -20.72 30.07 0.35
N ILE A 373 -19.82 29.10 0.53
CA ILE A 373 -18.46 29.35 1.06
C ILE A 373 -17.67 30.23 0.08
N ALA A 374 -17.72 29.93 -1.21
CA ALA A 374 -17.05 30.72 -2.23
C ALA A 374 -17.63 32.13 -2.35
N GLY A 375 -18.95 32.26 -2.27
CA GLY A 375 -19.67 33.54 -2.25
C GLY A 375 -19.30 34.39 -1.04
N MET A 376 -19.29 33.80 0.17
CA MET A 376 -18.87 34.48 1.40
C MET A 376 -17.44 35.01 1.30
N ILE A 377 -16.51 34.22 0.76
CA ILE A 377 -15.11 34.64 0.59
C ILE A 377 -15.00 35.77 -0.45
N THR A 378 -15.80 35.73 -1.50
CA THR A 378 -15.86 36.80 -2.51
C THR A 378 -16.39 38.11 -1.92
N GLN A 379 -17.46 38.05 -1.13
CA GLN A 379 -18.01 39.21 -0.42
C GLN A 379 -17.01 39.80 0.59
N LEU A 380 -16.25 38.94 1.30
CA LEU A 380 -15.17 39.39 2.20
C LEU A 380 -14.00 40.02 1.41
N ALA A 381 -13.67 39.47 0.24
CA ALA A 381 -12.66 40.04 -0.65
C ALA A 381 -13.04 41.45 -1.12
N GLU A 382 -14.31 41.65 -1.49
CA GLU A 382 -14.86 42.96 -1.90
C GLU A 382 -14.94 43.95 -0.72
N LYS A 383 -15.48 43.52 0.43
CA LYS A 383 -15.64 44.35 1.64
C LYS A 383 -14.31 44.95 2.12
N TYR A 384 -13.23 44.17 2.06
CA TYR A 384 -11.91 44.60 2.52
C TYR A 384 -10.96 44.99 1.38
N ASN A 385 -11.38 44.86 0.12
CA ASN A 385 -10.58 45.08 -1.08
C ASN A 385 -9.22 44.33 -1.04
N LEU A 386 -9.25 43.07 -0.60
CA LEU A 386 -8.06 42.21 -0.44
C LEU A 386 -8.15 41.00 -1.39
N PRO A 387 -7.04 40.57 -2.01
CA PRO A 387 -7.02 39.41 -2.92
C PRO A 387 -7.09 38.10 -2.13
N MET A 388 -8.29 37.75 -1.69
CA MET A 388 -8.60 36.52 -0.97
C MET A 388 -8.93 35.39 -1.95
N LYS A 389 -8.40 34.19 -1.69
CA LYS A 389 -8.71 32.97 -2.44
C LYS A 389 -9.18 31.87 -1.50
N THR A 390 -10.15 31.09 -1.96
CA THR A 390 -10.60 29.88 -1.29
C THR A 390 -9.56 28.77 -1.48
N SER A 391 -9.00 28.28 -0.39
CA SER A 391 -8.05 27.16 -0.39
C SER A 391 -8.54 26.05 0.53
N PHE A 392 -8.09 24.82 0.27
CA PHE A 392 -8.53 23.64 1.03
C PHE A 392 -7.35 22.84 1.58
N SER A 393 -7.47 22.36 2.82
CA SER A 393 -6.53 21.43 3.44
C SER A 393 -7.27 20.35 4.23
N SER A 394 -6.79 19.10 4.15
CA SER A 394 -7.39 17.97 4.88
C SER A 394 -7.50 18.18 6.39
N ALA A 395 -6.58 18.96 6.98
CA ALA A 395 -6.54 19.21 8.42
C ALA A 395 -7.39 20.42 8.85
N ARG A 396 -7.59 21.40 7.96
CA ARG A 396 -8.24 22.69 8.30
C ARG A 396 -9.59 22.91 7.62
N GLY A 397 -9.96 22.08 6.64
CA GLY A 397 -11.11 22.32 5.78
C GLY A 397 -10.83 23.43 4.76
N PHE A 398 -11.89 24.14 4.35
CA PHE A 398 -11.78 25.37 3.57
C PHE A 398 -11.25 26.50 4.44
N PHE A 399 -10.24 27.23 3.94
CA PHE A 399 -9.64 28.38 4.60
C PHE A 399 -9.37 29.48 3.58
N ILE A 400 -9.22 30.70 4.07
CA ILE A 400 -8.92 31.86 3.23
C ILE A 400 -7.41 31.97 3.09
N GLN A 401 -6.95 32.05 1.85
CA GLN A 401 -5.55 32.27 1.52
C GLN A 401 -5.39 33.62 0.80
N MET A 402 -4.44 34.40 1.26
CA MET A 402 -4.08 35.69 0.67
C MET A 402 -2.60 35.70 0.34
N ASN A 403 -2.23 36.22 -0.83
CA ASN A 403 -0.84 36.32 -1.28
C ASN A 403 -0.50 37.80 -1.45
N VAL A 404 0.14 38.39 -0.43
CA VAL A 404 0.35 39.84 -0.33
C VAL A 404 1.68 40.13 0.35
N ASP A 405 2.52 40.94 -0.31
CA ASP A 405 3.66 41.62 0.31
C ASP A 405 3.14 42.64 1.33
N CYS A 406 3.74 42.68 2.53
CA CYS A 406 3.27 43.43 3.72
C CYS A 406 2.93 44.93 3.53
N SER A 407 3.18 45.53 2.36
CA SER A 407 3.00 46.96 2.07
C SER A 407 1.59 47.37 1.63
N THR A 408 0.66 46.46 1.30
CA THR A 408 -0.70 46.82 0.83
C THR A 408 -1.81 46.59 1.86
N LEU A 409 -1.49 46.25 3.11
CA LEU A 409 -2.47 46.15 4.19
C LEU A 409 -2.74 47.55 4.79
N PRO A 410 -3.97 48.09 4.73
CA PRO A 410 -4.31 49.30 5.47
C PRO A 410 -4.06 49.02 6.96
N ASN A 411 -3.13 49.75 7.57
CA ASN A 411 -2.75 49.65 8.99
C ASN A 411 -2.07 48.35 9.47
N GLY A 412 -1.64 47.44 8.59
CA GLY A 412 -0.86 46.26 8.99
C GLY A 412 -1.59 45.26 9.90
N GLN A 413 -2.90 45.41 10.13
CA GLN A 413 -3.72 44.52 10.93
C GLN A 413 -4.85 43.94 10.08
N LEU A 414 -4.97 42.62 10.09
CA LEU A 414 -6.13 41.92 9.53
C LEU A 414 -7.37 42.20 10.41
N PRO A 415 -8.57 42.32 9.81
CA PRO A 415 -9.82 42.49 10.55
C PRO A 415 -9.98 41.49 11.71
N SER A 416 -10.56 41.94 12.83
CA SER A 416 -10.80 41.13 14.04
C SER A 416 -11.75 39.95 13.82
N GLU A 417 -12.49 39.94 12.71
CA GLU A 417 -13.38 38.86 12.27
C GLU A 417 -12.58 37.59 11.85
N PHE A 418 -11.26 37.71 11.61
CA PHE A 418 -10.39 36.60 11.23
C PHE A 418 -9.68 35.95 12.43
N THR A 419 -9.67 34.63 12.42
CA THR A 419 -9.10 33.76 13.45
C THR A 419 -8.09 32.77 12.85
N LYS A 420 -7.23 32.17 13.69
CA LYS A 420 -6.19 31.21 13.29
C LYS A 420 -5.29 31.68 12.14
N ILE A 421 -4.80 32.92 12.23
CA ILE A 421 -3.91 33.50 11.22
C ILE A 421 -2.54 32.80 11.26
N THR A 422 -2.15 32.19 10.15
CA THR A 422 -0.85 31.57 9.94
C THR A 422 -0.15 32.28 8.78
N LYS A 423 1.07 32.77 9.00
CA LYS A 423 1.90 33.35 7.94
C LYS A 423 2.99 32.37 7.52
N MET A 424 3.04 32.05 6.23
CA MET A 424 4.16 31.31 5.63
C MET A 424 4.72 32.11 4.45
N LYS A 425 5.93 32.64 4.61
CA LYS A 425 6.58 33.54 3.64
C LYS A 425 5.66 34.73 3.27
N ASN A 426 5.17 34.77 2.04
CA ASN A 426 4.31 35.83 1.49
C ASN A 426 2.80 35.48 1.47
N THR A 427 2.47 34.34 2.08
CA THR A 427 1.11 33.81 2.08
C THR A 427 0.55 33.84 3.50
N TYR A 428 -0.61 34.46 3.63
CA TYR A 428 -1.41 34.45 4.85
C TYR A 428 -2.54 33.44 4.69
N SER A 429 -2.71 32.56 5.67
CA SER A 429 -3.84 31.65 5.79
C SER A 429 -4.63 31.97 7.04
N PHE A 430 -5.95 32.15 6.94
CA PHE A 430 -6.81 32.47 8.08
C PHE A 430 -8.22 31.91 7.87
N THR A 431 -9.02 31.86 8.94
CA THR A 431 -10.39 31.33 8.96
C THR A 431 -11.32 32.30 9.69
N SER A 432 -12.62 32.30 9.42
CA SER A 432 -13.62 33.05 10.21
C SER A 432 -14.49 32.10 11.04
N ALA A 433 -15.21 32.60 12.05
CA ALA A 433 -16.15 31.81 12.83
C ALA A 433 -17.27 31.21 11.96
N ASP A 434 -17.76 31.99 10.99
CA ASP A 434 -18.79 31.54 10.05
C ASP A 434 -18.26 30.47 9.09
N LEU A 435 -17.01 30.63 8.61
CA LEU A 435 -16.36 29.62 7.78
C LEU A 435 -16.14 28.29 8.53
N ILE A 436 -15.89 28.34 9.85
CA ILE A 436 -15.79 27.13 10.67
C ILE A 436 -17.15 26.41 10.75
N LYS A 437 -18.25 27.12 11.00
CA LYS A 437 -19.60 26.53 11.01
C LYS A 437 -19.98 25.94 9.66
N MET A 438 -19.66 26.63 8.56
CA MET A 438 -19.91 26.10 7.21
C MET A 438 -19.04 24.89 6.90
N ASN A 439 -17.78 24.86 7.36
CA ASN A 439 -16.93 23.68 7.25
C ASN A 439 -17.49 22.47 8.02
N GLU A 440 -18.06 22.67 9.19
CA GLU A 440 -18.73 21.60 9.96
C GLU A 440 -19.94 21.05 9.21
N ARG A 441 -20.83 21.92 8.72
CA ARG A 441 -21.98 21.51 7.88
C ARG A 441 -21.54 20.79 6.60
N CYS A 442 -20.48 21.28 5.96
CA CYS A 442 -19.86 20.66 4.79
C CYS A 442 -19.32 19.26 5.10
N GLN A 443 -18.69 19.05 6.26
CA GLN A 443 -18.23 17.73 6.69
C GLN A 443 -19.37 16.77 6.99
N GLU A 444 -20.45 17.25 7.63
CA GLU A 444 -21.62 16.45 7.96
C GLU A 444 -22.33 15.95 6.70
N SER A 445 -22.65 16.86 5.77
CA SER A 445 -23.22 16.52 4.46
C SER A 445 -22.38 15.48 3.71
N LEU A 446 -21.04 15.54 3.85
CA LEU A 446 -20.17 14.56 3.22
C LEU A 446 -20.13 13.20 3.89
N ARG A 447 -20.27 13.14 5.21
CA ARG A 447 -20.41 11.85 5.89
C ARG A 447 -21.68 11.16 5.43
N GLU A 448 -22.75 11.91 5.26
CA GLU A 448 -24.02 11.42 4.72
C GLU A 448 -23.87 10.93 3.28
N ILE A 449 -23.24 11.72 2.40
CA ILE A 449 -22.93 11.31 1.02
C ILE A 449 -22.12 10.01 1.00
N TYR A 450 -21.05 9.89 1.79
CA TYR A 450 -20.24 8.66 1.80
C TYR A 450 -20.99 7.46 2.36
N HIS A 451 -21.85 7.65 3.35
CA HIS A 451 -22.69 6.58 3.87
C HIS A 451 -23.72 6.11 2.84
N MET A 452 -24.41 7.05 2.19
CA MET A 452 -25.40 6.77 1.15
C MET A 452 -24.80 6.25 -0.16
N THR A 453 -23.56 6.60 -0.48
CA THR A 453 -22.86 6.08 -1.67
C THR A 453 -22.49 4.60 -1.49
N TYR A 454 -22.38 4.13 -0.26
CA TYR A 454 -22.07 2.74 0.05
C TYR A 454 -23.30 1.84 0.10
N LEU A 455 -24.43 2.36 0.58
CA LEU A 455 -25.74 1.69 0.58
C LEU A 455 -26.28 1.57 -0.85
#